data_AF-A0A2M7N6U5-F1
#
_entry.id   AF-A0A2M7N6U5-F1
#
_cell.length_a   1.000
_cell.length_b   1.000
_cell.length_c   1.000
_cell.angle_alpha   90.00
_cell.angle_beta   90.00
_cell.angle_gamma   90.00
#
_symmetry.space_group_name_H-M   'P 1'
#
loop_
_entity.id
_entity.type
_entity.pdbx_description
1 polymer ?
#
loop_
_entity_poly.entity_id
_entity_poly.type
_entity_poly.pdbx_seq_one_letter_code
_entity_poly.pdbx_strand_id
1 'polypeptide(L)'
;FRWIKQHLKVKTFWGYSENAVKVQVYIAIITYTLVALVKAKLNSLLTTYEILQILSLSLLDKTTVSELVKSPDLQNVKEPLYNQLKLF
;
A
#
# COMPACT_ATOMS: atom_id res chain seq x y z
N PHE A 1 5.18 15.78 1.67
CA PHE A 1 4.42 16.36 0.53
C PHE A 1 4.83 15.87 -0.86
N ARG A 2 6.13 15.83 -1.23
CA ARG A 2 6.57 15.36 -2.56
C ARG A 2 6.05 13.96 -2.91
N TRP A 3 6.11 13.03 -1.95
CA TRP A 3 5.65 11.65 -2.14
C TRP A 3 4.14 11.57 -2.41
N ILE A 4 3.31 12.22 -1.58
CA ILE A 4 1.85 12.31 -1.80
C ILE A 4 1.56 12.85 -3.20
N LYS A 5 2.20 13.94 -3.62
CA LYS A 5 1.99 14.49 -4.97
C LYS A 5 2.39 13.53 -6.10
N GLN A 6 3.38 12.66 -5.89
CA GLN A 6 3.86 11.71 -6.90
C GLN A 6 3.07 10.39 -6.93
N HIS A 7 2.61 9.92 -5.76
CA HIS A 7 2.04 8.58 -5.60
C HIS A 7 0.53 8.60 -5.34
N LEU A 8 -0.03 9.73 -4.90
CA LEU A 8 -1.48 9.91 -4.79
C LEU A 8 -2.04 10.24 -6.18
N LYS A 9 -2.17 9.21 -7.03
CA LYS A 9 -2.97 9.29 -8.25
C LYS A 9 -4.40 8.91 -7.89
N VAL A 10 -5.24 9.90 -7.62
CA VAL A 10 -6.69 9.67 -7.56
C VAL A 10 -7.15 9.34 -8.98
N LYS A 11 -7.31 8.05 -9.29
CA LYS A 11 -7.76 7.59 -10.61
C LYS A 11 -9.18 8.07 -10.92
N THR A 12 -10.03 8.08 -9.91
CA THR A 12 -11.42 8.53 -9.99
C THR A 12 -11.87 9.03 -8.62
N PHE A 13 -12.61 10.14 -8.59
CA PHE A 13 -13.31 10.57 -7.39
C PHE A 13 -14.64 9.84 -7.30
N TRP A 14 -14.93 9.24 -6.14
CA TRP A 14 -16.18 8.52 -5.89
C TRP A 14 -17.36 9.44 -5.55
N GLY A 15 -17.10 10.74 -5.43
CA GLY A 15 -18.09 11.78 -5.19
C GLY A 15 -17.49 13.13 -5.61
N TYR A 16 -18.30 13.96 -6.27
CA TYR A 16 -17.85 15.20 -6.90
C TYR A 16 -18.26 16.46 -6.14
N SER A 17 -18.99 16.32 -5.03
CA SER A 17 -19.26 17.46 -4.16
C SER A 17 -17.97 17.91 -3.47
N GLU A 18 -17.86 19.21 -3.20
CA GLU A 18 -16.67 19.79 -2.56
C GLU A 18 -16.32 19.07 -1.25
N ASN A 19 -17.33 18.73 -0.45
CA ASN A 19 -17.13 17.99 0.79
C ASN A 19 -16.61 16.57 0.55
N ALA A 20 -17.14 15.85 -0.45
CA ALA A 20 -16.69 14.49 -0.77
C ALA A 20 -15.21 14.48 -1.20
N VAL A 21 -14.80 15.46 -2.01
CA VAL A 21 -13.41 15.62 -2.45
C VAL A 21 -12.50 15.96 -1.28
N LYS A 22 -12.90 16.90 -0.40
CA LYS A 22 -12.13 17.25 0.82
C LYS A 22 -11.92 16.02 1.71
N VAL A 23 -12.98 15.26 1.97
CA VAL A 23 -12.91 14.03 2.78
C VAL A 23 -11.95 13.00 2.17
N GLN A 24 -12.02 12.78 0.85
CA GLN A 24 -11.11 11.85 0.16
C GLN A 24 -9.63 12.27 0.29
N VAL A 25 -9.34 13.56 0.17
CA VAL A 25 -7.98 14.10 0.38
C VAL A 25 -7.54 13.94 1.84
N TYR A 26 -8.41 14.21 2.82
CA TYR A 26 -8.07 14.01 4.23
C TYR A 26 -7.78 12.55 4.55
N ILE A 27 -8.61 11.62 4.07
CA ILE A 27 -8.39 10.18 4.23
C ILE A 27 -7.03 9.78 3.64
N ALA A 28 -6.71 10.24 2.42
CA ALA A 28 -5.42 9.95 1.80
C ALA A 28 -4.21 10.42 2.64
N ILE A 29 -4.30 11.63 3.22
CA ILE A 29 -3.25 12.19 4.07
C ILE A 29 -3.14 11.40 5.39
N ILE A 30 -4.27 11.06 6.01
CA ILE A 30 -4.31 10.27 7.26
C ILE A 30 -3.69 8.89 7.03
N THR A 31 -4.11 8.18 6.00
CA THR A 31 -3.57 6.86 5.64
C THR A 31 -2.06 6.91 5.41
N TYR A 32 -1.57 7.90 4.65
CA TYR A 32 -0.13 8.07 4.44
C TYR A 32 0.63 8.28 5.76
N THR A 33 0.09 9.14 6.62
CA THR A 33 0.72 9.45 7.91
C THR A 33 0.77 8.23 8.81
N LEU A 34 -0.28 7.40 8.80
CA LEU A 34 -0.32 6.13 9.53
C LEU A 34 0.75 5.16 9.03
N VAL A 35 0.90 4.99 7.72
CA VAL A 35 1.93 4.11 7.14
C VAL A 35 3.34 4.61 7.48
N ALA A 36 3.57 5.92 7.42
CA ALA A 36 4.84 6.52 7.84
C ALA A 36 5.13 6.29 9.33
N LEU A 37 4.11 6.39 10.18
CA LEU A 37 4.21 6.11 11.62
C LEU A 37 4.55 4.64 11.89
N VAL A 38 3.90 3.70 11.18
CA VAL A 38 4.20 2.27 11.27
C VAL A 38 5.65 2.00 10.88
N LYS A 39 6.12 2.58 9.76
CA LYS A 39 7.52 2.48 9.33
C LYS A 39 8.47 2.95 10.42
N ALA A 40 8.20 4.11 11.01
CA ALA A 40 9.04 4.70 12.06
C ALA A 40 9.07 3.83 13.33
N LYS A 41 7.91 3.32 13.77
CA LYS A 41 7.81 2.45 14.95
C LYS A 41 8.50 1.10 14.79
N LEU A 42 8.45 0.52 13.59
CA LEU A 42 9.02 -0.79 13.31
C LEU A 42 10.47 -0.73 12.84
N ASN A 43 11.02 0.49 12.66
CA ASN A 43 12.36 0.75 12.13
C ASN A 43 12.66 -0.08 10.85
N SER A 44 11.66 -0.19 9.98
CA SER A 44 11.72 -1.05 8.81
C SER A 44 12.55 -0.41 7.69
N LEU A 45 13.37 -1.23 7.04
CA LEU A 45 14.13 -0.85 5.84
C LEU A 45 13.25 -0.68 4.60
N LEU A 46 12.02 -1.23 4.63
CA LEU A 46 11.06 -1.11 3.53
C LEU A 46 10.69 0.35 3.28
N THR A 47 10.44 0.68 2.02
CA THR A 47 9.87 1.96 1.62
C THR A 47 8.43 2.07 2.11
N THR A 48 7.96 3.31 2.30
CA THR A 48 6.56 3.58 2.68
C THR A 48 5.56 2.97 1.68
N TYR A 49 5.95 2.90 0.41
CA TYR A 49 5.13 2.30 -0.64
C TYR A 49 4.99 0.78 -0.50
N GLU A 50 6.09 0.07 -0.21
CA GLU A 50 6.08 -1.39 -0.03
C GLU A 50 5.25 -1.78 1.19
N ILE A 51 5.37 -1.02 2.29
CA ILE A 51 4.53 -1.22 3.48
C ILE A 51 3.05 -1.00 3.15
N LEU A 52 2.73 0.04 2.37
CA LEU A 52 1.36 0.28 1.92
C LEU A 52 0.83 -0.87 1.04
N GLN A 53 1.65 -1.44 0.16
CA GLN A 53 1.27 -2.60 -0.67
C GLN A 53 1.00 -3.84 0.19
N ILE A 54 1.91 -4.17 1.10
CA ILE A 54 1.74 -5.29 2.03
C ILE A 54 0.43 -5.13 2.81
N LEU A 55 0.19 -3.96 3.39
CA LEU A 55 -1.06 -3.68 4.11
C LEU A 55 -2.29 -3.80 3.22
N SER A 56 -2.21 -3.40 1.95
CA SER A 56 -3.33 -3.49 0.99
C SER A 56 -3.66 -4.94 0.62
N LEU A 57 -2.65 -5.80 0.49
CA LEU A 57 -2.84 -7.23 0.21
C LEU A 57 -3.31 -8.01 1.45
N SER A 58 -2.87 -7.59 2.63
CA SER A 58 -3.17 -8.22 3.92
C SER A 58 -4.36 -7.58 4.65
N LEU A 59 -5.23 -6.84 3.96
CA LEU A 59 -6.38 -6.15 4.59
C LEU A 59 -7.33 -7.08 5.36
N LEU A 60 -7.44 -8.33 4.91
CA LEU A 60 -8.29 -9.36 5.52
C LEU A 60 -7.48 -10.40 6.31
N ASP A 61 -6.16 -10.21 6.36
CA ASP A 61 -5.25 -11.10 7.06
C ASP A 61 -5.29 -10.81 8.57
N LYS A 62 -5.20 -11.86 9.39
CA LYS A 62 -5.16 -11.76 10.85
C LYS A 62 -3.73 -11.54 11.37
N THR A 63 -2.73 -11.64 10.50
CA THR A 63 -1.32 -11.46 10.83
C THR A 63 -1.03 -10.05 11.35
N THR A 64 -0.16 -9.93 12.36
CA THR A 64 0.13 -8.63 12.96
C THR A 64 0.92 -7.73 12.01
N VAL A 65 0.69 -6.41 12.07
CA VAL A 65 1.41 -5.44 11.22
C VAL A 65 2.93 -5.52 11.42
N SER A 66 3.38 -5.82 12.63
CA SER A 66 4.80 -6.03 12.92
C SER A 66 5.41 -7.21 12.18
N GLU A 67 4.68 -8.31 12.03
CA GLU A 67 5.14 -9.50 11.30
C GLU A 67 5.11 -9.24 9.80
N LEU A 68 4.00 -8.68 9.29
CA LEU A 68 3.84 -8.33 7.88
C LEU A 68 4.96 -7.42 7.35
N VAL A 69 5.40 -6.44 8.15
CA VAL A 69 6.44 -5.48 7.76
C VAL A 69 7.87 -6.02 8.00
N LYS A 70 8.04 -7.04 8.85
CA LYS A 70 9.34 -7.68 9.10
C LYS A 70 9.66 -8.81 8.12
N SER A 71 8.65 -9.39 7.49
CA SER A 71 8.79 -10.50 6.55
C SER A 71 8.87 -9.98 5.11
N PRO A 72 10.07 -9.82 4.51
CA PRO A 72 10.22 -9.36 3.11
C PRO A 72 9.68 -10.36 2.08
N ASP A 73 9.30 -11.58 2.50
CA ASP A 73 8.89 -12.67 1.61
C ASP A 73 7.62 -12.38 0.79
N LEU A 74 6.81 -11.38 1.16
CA LEU A 74 5.66 -10.96 0.36
C LEU A 74 6.04 -10.24 -0.95
N GLN A 75 7.28 -9.78 -1.09
CA GLN A 75 7.79 -9.28 -2.37
C GLN A 75 8.28 -10.39 -3.30
N ASN A 76 8.43 -11.60 -2.78
CA ASN A 76 8.69 -12.79 -3.59
C ASN A 76 7.36 -13.47 -3.94
N VAL A 77 6.43 -12.70 -4.54
CA VAL A 77 5.61 -13.32 -5.58
C VAL A 77 6.58 -13.63 -6.72
N LYS A 78 7.38 -14.70 -6.56
CA LYS A 78 7.81 -15.48 -7.71
C LYS A 78 6.51 -15.68 -8.46
N GLU A 79 6.37 -15.03 -9.61
CA GLU A 79 5.55 -15.60 -10.67
C GLU A 79 5.92 -17.08 -10.63
N PRO A 80 4.98 -17.99 -10.30
CA PRO A 80 5.30 -19.40 -10.46
C PRO A 80 5.77 -19.47 -11.90
N LEU A 81 6.98 -19.99 -12.10
CA LEU A 81 7.60 -20.14 -13.40
C LEU A 81 6.74 -21.16 -14.14
N TYR A 82 5.56 -20.72 -14.57
CA TYR A 82 4.60 -21.53 -15.26
C TYR A 82 5.28 -21.77 -16.59
N ASN A 83 5.65 -23.02 -16.81
CA ASN A 83 5.93 -23.50 -18.14
C ASN A 83 4.63 -23.26 -18.92
N GLN A 84 4.50 -22.09 -19.57
CA GLN A 84 3.38 -21.84 -20.47
C GLN A 84 3.36 -23.00 -21.44
N LEU A 85 2.27 -23.76 -21.45
CA LEU A 85 1.97 -24.58 -22.61
C LEU A 85 1.94 -23.63 -23.80
N LYS A 86 2.91 -23.77 -24.69
CA LYS A 86 2.81 -23.19 -26.03
C LYS A 86 1.58 -23.81 -26.67
N LEU A 87 0.48 -23.05 -26.69
CA LEU A 87 -0.57 -23.32 -27.65
C LEU A 87 -0.11 -22.70 -28.96
N PHE A 88 0.20 -23.59 -29.90
CA PHE A 88 0.68 -23.41 -31.27
C PHE A 88 2.19 -23.21 -31.42
#